data_AF-A0A852V4E7-F1
#
_entry.id   AF-A0A852V4E7-F1
#
_cell.length_a   1.000
_cell.length_b   1.000
_cell.length_c   1.000
_cell.angle_alpha   90.00
_cell.angle_beta   90.00
_cell.angle_gamma   90.00
#
_symmetry.space_group_name_H-M   'P 1'
#
loop_
_entity.id
_entity.type
_entity.pdbx_description
1 polymer ?
#
loop_
_entity_poly.entity_id
_entity_poly.type
_entity_poly.pdbx_seq_one_letter_code
_entity_poly.pdbx_strand_id
1 'polypeptide(L)'
;MSYVKLTLAHPLRTVDAIELGLAERVYPQGEELTLLRRDAMRLVGAGFVLGAEPGNLESIQAALTPVKPEPAAQPSAKPAIAQGKSRSESAGE
;
A
#
# COMPACT_ATOMS: atom_id res chain seq x y z
N MET A 1 -2.46 -20.60 -0.85
CA MET A 1 -2.79 -19.30 -1.46
C MET A 1 -1.51 -18.49 -1.54
N SER A 2 -1.16 -17.93 -2.70
CA SER A 2 0.09 -17.18 -2.88
C SER A 2 -0.14 -15.69 -2.73
N TYR A 3 0.72 -15.04 -1.96
CA TYR A 3 0.77 -13.59 -1.86
C TYR A 3 1.69 -13.03 -2.94
N VAL A 4 1.40 -11.83 -3.40
CA VAL A 4 2.21 -11.09 -4.35
C VAL A 4 2.41 -9.67 -3.84
N LYS A 5 3.59 -9.13 -4.10
CA LYS A 5 3.95 -7.74 -3.89
C LYS A 5 3.75 -6.99 -5.21
N LEU A 6 3.15 -5.81 -5.15
CA LEU A 6 2.94 -4.94 -6.29
C LEU A 6 3.09 -3.47 -5.88
N THR A 7 3.25 -2.61 -6.89
CA THR A 7 3.32 -1.16 -6.71
C THR A 7 2.12 -0.50 -7.37
N LEU A 8 1.52 0.50 -6.71
CA LEU A 8 0.39 1.23 -7.27
C LEU A 8 0.82 2.23 -8.35
N ALA A 9 0.16 2.18 -9.51
CA ALA A 9 0.30 3.18 -10.60
C ALA A 9 -0.44 4.49 -10.27
N HIS A 10 -1.52 4.39 -9.51
CA HIS A 10 -2.42 5.49 -9.18
C HIS A 10 -2.80 5.45 -7.71
N PRO A 11 -3.15 6.59 -7.09
CA PRO A 11 -3.62 6.60 -5.71
C PRO A 11 -4.92 5.79 -5.60
N LEU A 12 -4.96 4.89 -4.62
CA LEU A 12 -6.14 4.10 -4.30
C LEU A 12 -6.95 4.84 -3.23
N ARG A 13 -8.20 5.16 -3.52
CA ARG A 13 -9.05 5.88 -2.56
C ARG A 13 -9.57 4.91 -1.51
N THR A 14 -10.05 5.46 -0.41
CA THR A 14 -10.62 4.71 0.70
C THR A 14 -11.74 3.76 0.26
N VAL A 15 -12.61 4.18 -0.66
CA VAL A 15 -13.71 3.33 -1.17
C VAL A 15 -13.18 2.12 -1.92
N ASP A 16 -12.24 2.32 -2.84
CA ASP A 16 -11.61 1.24 -3.62
C ASP A 16 -10.84 0.29 -2.69
N ALA A 17 -10.21 0.81 -1.63
CA ALA A 17 -9.54 0.00 -0.62
C ALA A 17 -10.51 -0.95 0.11
N ILE A 18 -11.68 -0.44 0.52
CA ILE A 18 -12.71 -1.23 1.21
C ILE A 18 -13.22 -2.34 0.29
N GLU A 19 -13.48 -2.05 -0.98
CA GLU A 19 -13.96 -3.05 -1.96
C GLU A 19 -12.95 -4.18 -2.20
N LEU A 20 -11.66 -3.89 -1.98
CA LEU A 20 -10.56 -4.85 -2.09
C LEU A 20 -10.24 -5.56 -0.76
N GLY A 21 -10.94 -5.24 0.33
CA GLY A 21 -10.68 -5.79 1.66
C GLY A 21 -9.38 -5.30 2.29
N LEU A 22 -8.89 -4.12 1.88
CA LEU A 22 -7.75 -3.43 2.46
C LEU A 22 -8.17 -2.56 3.64
N ALA A 23 -7.18 -2.00 4.36
CA ALA A 23 -7.45 -1.05 5.43
C ALA A 23 -8.11 0.21 4.87
N GLU A 24 -9.06 0.77 5.61
CA GLU A 24 -9.80 1.98 5.26
C GLU A 24 -8.89 3.22 5.31
N ARG A 25 -8.07 3.39 4.27
CA ARG A 25 -7.16 4.53 4.10
C ARG A 25 -6.90 4.80 2.63
N VAL A 26 -6.36 5.99 2.35
CA VAL A 26 -5.82 6.32 1.04
C VAL A 26 -4.44 5.72 0.90
N TYR A 27 -4.19 5.05 -0.23
CA TYR A 27 -2.87 4.54 -0.58
C TYR A 27 -2.27 5.43 -1.67
N PRO A 28 -1.12 6.08 -1.45
CA PRO A 28 -0.53 6.96 -2.44
C PRO A 28 -0.01 6.17 -3.65
N GLN A 29 0.13 6.86 -4.78
CA GLN A 29 0.83 6.31 -5.94
C GLN A 29 2.26 5.90 -5.55
N GLY A 30 2.73 4.78 -6.09
CA GLY A 30 4.06 4.23 -5.79
C GLY A 30 4.13 3.46 -4.47
N GLU A 31 3.07 3.42 -3.68
CA GLU A 31 3.00 2.58 -2.48
C GLU A 31 3.07 1.10 -2.87
N GLU A 32 3.84 0.34 -2.09
CA GLU A 32 3.96 -1.10 -2.26
C GLU A 32 2.94 -1.84 -1.40
N LEU A 33 2.20 -2.77 -2.02
CA LEU A 33 1.18 -3.55 -1.36
C LEU A 33 1.47 -5.04 -1.49
N THR A 34 1.21 -5.77 -0.41
CA THR A 34 1.24 -7.24 -0.39
C THR A 34 -0.17 -7.76 -0.27
N LEU A 35 -0.64 -8.44 -1.31
CA LEU A 35 -2.02 -8.90 -1.45
C LEU A 35 -2.06 -10.39 -1.80
N LEU A 36 -3.24 -11.00 -1.71
CA LEU A 36 -3.47 -12.28 -2.39
C LEU A 36 -3.42 -12.07 -3.91
N ARG A 37 -2.85 -13.05 -4.63
CA ARG A 37 -2.76 -13.00 -6.09
C ARG A 37 -4.11 -12.71 -6.78
N ARG A 38 -5.22 -13.23 -6.24
CA ARG A 38 -6.57 -12.98 -6.79
C ARG A 38 -6.96 -11.49 -6.74
N ASP A 39 -6.59 -10.80 -5.66
CA ASP A 39 -6.96 -9.41 -5.41
C ASP A 39 -6.02 -8.48 -6.19
N ALA A 40 -4.74 -8.85 -6.28
CA ALA A 40 -3.78 -8.22 -7.18
C ALA A 40 -4.22 -8.28 -8.66
N MET A 41 -4.74 -9.42 -9.12
CA MET A 41 -5.26 -9.54 -10.49
C MET A 41 -6.46 -8.63 -10.76
N ARG A 42 -7.29 -8.31 -9.74
CA ARG A 42 -8.36 -7.32 -9.88
C ARG A 42 -7.80 -5.92 -10.09
N LEU A 43 -6.78 -5.55 -9.32
CA LEU A 43 -6.08 -4.26 -9.49
C LEU A 43 -5.40 -4.14 -10.86
N VAL A 44 -4.80 -5.22 -11.35
CA VAL A 44 -4.23 -5.30 -12.71
C VAL A 44 -5.32 -5.06 -13.75
N GLY A 45 -6.46 -5.76 -13.64
CA GLY A 45 -7.59 -5.60 -14.56
C GLY A 45 -8.18 -4.18 -14.54
N ALA A 46 -8.12 -3.51 -13.39
CA ALA A 46 -8.55 -2.13 -13.23
C ALA A 46 -7.46 -1.08 -13.58
N GLY A 47 -6.24 -1.50 -13.95
CA GLY A 47 -5.15 -0.60 -14.34
C GLY A 47 -4.47 0.15 -13.19
N PHE A 48 -4.60 -0.33 -11.95
CA PHE A 48 -4.01 0.32 -10.77
C PHE A 48 -2.58 -0.15 -10.44
N VAL A 49 -2.05 -1.13 -11.16
CA VAL A 49 -0.71 -1.69 -10.88
C VAL A 49 0.32 -1.11 -11.83
N LEU A 50 1.40 -0.57 -11.26
CA LEU A 50 2.50 0.03 -12.01
C LEU A 50 3.22 -1.05 -12.83
N GLY A 51 3.34 -0.82 -14.14
CA GLY A 51 4.02 -1.73 -15.06
C GLY A 51 3.23 -3.00 -15.42
N ALA A 52 1.99 -3.16 -14.94
CA ALA A 52 1.14 -4.26 -15.35
C ALA A 52 0.12 -3.78 -16.40
N GLU A 53 0.31 -4.22 -17.65
CA GLU A 53 -0.68 -3.96 -18.70
C GLU A 53 -1.74 -5.06 -18.73
N PRO A 54 -3.04 -4.71 -18.61
CA PRO A 54 -4.12 -5.68 -18.71
C PRO A 54 -4.12 -6.28 -20.13
N GLY A 55 -3.93 -7.60 -20.22
CA GLY A 55 -3.82 -8.33 -21.49
C GLY A 55 -2.40 -8.72 -21.89
N ASN A 56 -1.36 -8.17 -21.24
CA ASN A 56 0.02 -8.61 -21.44
C ASN A 56 0.50 -9.44 -20.24
N LEU A 57 0.52 -10.77 -20.42
CA LEU A 57 0.92 -11.71 -19.36
C LEU A 57 2.37 -11.53 -18.89
N GLU A 58 3.29 -11.09 -19.75
CA GLU A 58 4.68 -10.86 -19.35
C GLU A 58 4.79 -9.64 -18.44
N SER A 59 4.15 -8.52 -18.81
CA SER A 59 4.10 -7.31 -17.98
C SER A 59 3.46 -7.59 -16.61
N ILE A 60 2.38 -8.37 -16.58
CA ILE A 60 1.71 -8.75 -15.32
C ILE A 60 2.63 -9.59 -14.43
N GLN A 61 3.35 -10.55 -15.00
CA GLN A 61 4.28 -11.38 -14.23
C GLN A 61 5.50 -10.59 -13.73
N ALA A 62 5.98 -9.62 -14.51
CA ALA A 62 7.06 -8.74 -14.11
C ALA A 62 6.64 -7.79 -12.97
N ALA A 63 5.40 -7.31 -12.99
CA ALA A 63 4.86 -6.39 -11.96
C ALA A 63 4.43 -7.10 -10.66
N LEU A 64 4.05 -8.38 -10.73
CA LEU A 64 3.60 -9.16 -9.58
C LEU A 64 4.72 -10.05 -9.05
N THR A 65 5.41 -9.59 -8.01
CA THR A 65 6.47 -10.37 -7.39
C THR A 65 5.89 -11.38 -6.39
N PRO A 66 6.06 -12.70 -6.57
CA PRO A 66 5.57 -13.68 -5.60
C PRO A 66 6.31 -13.54 -4.28
N VAL A 67 5.57 -13.34 -3.19
CA VAL A 67 6.12 -13.31 -1.84
C VAL A 67 5.73 -14.59 -1.13
N LYS A 68 6.72 -15.26 -0.55
CA LYS A 68 6.45 -16.33 0.41
C LYS A 68 5.71 -15.68 1.58
N PRO A 69 4.58 -16.24 2.05
CA PRO A 69 3.86 -15.68 3.19
C PRO A 69 4.76 -15.78 4.41
N GLU A 70 5.47 -14.72 4.72
CA GLU A 70 5.93 -14.47 6.08
C GLU A 70 4.75 -13.76 6.76
N PRO A 71 4.33 -14.19 7.96
CA PRO A 71 3.20 -13.57 8.65
C PRO A 71 3.49 -12.08 8.80
N ALA A 72 2.63 -11.25 8.19
CA ALA A 72 2.81 -9.82 8.13
C ALA A 72 2.98 -9.23 9.54
N ALA A 73 4.18 -8.73 9.83
CA ALA A 73 4.32 -7.65 10.78
C ALA A 73 3.40 -6.52 10.31
N GLN A 74 2.55 -6.08 11.24
CA GLN A 74 1.52 -5.08 11.06
C GLN A 74 2.03 -3.87 10.25
N PRO A 75 1.17 -3.22 9.45
CA PRO A 75 1.57 -2.00 8.75
C PRO A 75 2.10 -1.02 9.81
N SER A 76 3.39 -0.69 9.72
CA SER A 76 3.98 0.41 10.47
C SER A 76 3.25 1.68 10.08
N ALA A 77 2.18 1.98 10.82
CA ALA A 77 1.68 3.32 10.97
C ALA A 77 2.85 4.12 11.52
N LYS A 78 3.55 4.87 10.65
CA LYS A 78 4.34 6.02 11.09
C LYS A 78 3.39 6.90 11.89
N PRO A 79 3.58 7.11 13.20
CA PRO A 79 2.98 8.26 13.84
C PRO A 79 3.70 9.46 13.22
N ALA A 80 2.96 10.26 12.46
CA ALA A 80 3.40 11.59 12.07
C ALA A 80 3.73 12.38 13.34
N ILE A 81 4.90 12.98 13.35
CA ILE A 81 5.43 13.79 14.45
C ILE A 81 4.51 15.01 14.60
N ALA A 82 3.73 15.08 15.69
CA ALA A 82 2.97 16.28 16.05
C ALA A 82 3.71 17.02 17.17
N GLN A 83 4.35 18.10 16.73
CA GLN A 83 5.01 19.17 17.47
C GLN A 83 4.15 19.71 18.63
N GLY A 84 4.54 19.40 19.87
CA GLY A 84 4.02 20.00 21.10
C GLY A 84 4.99 21.05 21.63
N LYS A 85 4.76 22.30 21.22
CA LYS A 85 5.39 23.53 21.66
C LYS A 85 5.05 23.83 23.12
N SER A 86 6.03 23.84 24.03
CA SER A 86 5.94 24.57 25.31
C SER A 86 7.25 25.26 25.62
N ARG A 87 7.28 26.54 25.24
CA ARG A 87 8.17 27.59 25.74
C ARG A 87 7.64 28.03 27.11
N SER A 88 8.47 27.95 28.15
CA SER A 88 8.49 28.74 29.39
C SER A 88 9.92 28.59 29.91
N GLU A 89 10.85 29.55 29.86
CA GLU A 89 10.87 30.92 30.38
C GLU A 89 10.44 31.04 31.86
N SER A 90 11.33 31.69 32.63
CA SER A 90 11.32 32.09 34.06
C SER A 90 11.92 31.08 35.05
N ALA A 91 13.03 31.30 35.77
CA ALA A 91 13.60 32.44 36.54
C ALA A 91 13.39 32.26 38.07
N GLY A 92 14.48 32.41 38.85
CA GLY A 92 14.50 32.49 40.33
C GLY A 92 14.39 31.14 41.03
N GLU A 93 15.15 30.80 42.08
CA GLU A 93 15.89 31.57 43.09
C GLU A 93 17.21 30.87 43.47
#